data_AF-A0A935WTU5-F1
#
_entry.id   AF-A0A935WTU5-F1
#
_cell.length_a   1.000
_cell.length_b   1.000
_cell.length_c   1.000
_cell.angle_alpha   90.00
_cell.angle_beta   90.00
_cell.angle_gamma   90.00
#
_symmetry.space_group_name_H-M   'P 1'
#
loop_
_entity.id
_entity.type
_entity.pdbx_description
1 polymer ?
#
loop_
_entity_poly.entity_id
_entity_poly.type
_entity_poly.pdbx_seq_one_letter_code
_entity_poly.pdbx_strand_id
1 'polypeptide(L)'
;MTDDGRVRLTLRRPAKNGQGAIVLSPVQFLRRLAWLVPPPAQHQVRYAGVLASASKVRRAIVPRPAPVLQLAFPIENMRPRVQKHRMSWAKLLARVYSIDGERCLSCGGPLRPIGAVTESSHVAQTLGRMRRQRCARDPPQLALDL
;
A
#
# COMPACT_ATOMS: atom_id res chain seq x y z
N MET A 1 -26.42 -21.21 -14.67
CA MET A 1 -26.29 -22.57 -14.10
C MET A 1 -27.32 -23.45 -14.78
N THR A 2 -27.09 -24.76 -14.89
CA THR A 2 -28.11 -25.69 -15.39
C THR A 2 -29.13 -25.98 -14.29
N ASP A 3 -30.27 -26.56 -14.66
CA ASP A 3 -31.35 -26.90 -13.72
C ASP A 3 -30.87 -27.88 -12.62
N ASP A 4 -29.93 -28.78 -12.95
CA ASP A 4 -29.29 -29.69 -11.98
C ASP A 4 -28.23 -29.03 -11.06
N GLY A 5 -28.15 -27.70 -11.03
CA GLY A 5 -27.19 -26.97 -10.19
C GLY A 5 -25.72 -27.03 -10.68
N ARG A 6 -25.47 -27.52 -11.90
CA ARG A 6 -24.12 -27.54 -12.50
C ARG A 6 -23.78 -26.23 -13.19
N VAL A 7 -22.49 -26.00 -13.40
CA VAL A 7 -21.96 -24.80 -14.07
C VAL A 7 -21.65 -25.14 -15.52
N ARG A 8 -22.37 -24.50 -16.46
CA ARG A 8 -22.10 -24.59 -17.90
C ARG A 8 -21.27 -23.39 -18.34
N LEU A 9 -20.05 -23.64 -18.82
CA LEU A 9 -19.15 -22.65 -19.40
C LEU A 9 -19.16 -22.77 -20.92
N THR A 10 -19.59 -21.73 -21.62
CA THR A 10 -19.52 -21.65 -23.08
C THR A 10 -18.09 -21.32 -23.51
N LEU A 11 -17.59 -22.06 -24.49
CA LEU A 11 -16.26 -21.83 -25.04
C LEU A 11 -16.36 -20.82 -26.18
N ARG A 12 -15.41 -19.89 -26.25
CA ARG A 12 -15.33 -18.93 -27.36
C ARG A 12 -15.10 -19.63 -28.71
N ARG A 13 -14.40 -20.76 -28.71
CA ARG A 13 -14.22 -21.64 -29.88
C ARG A 13 -14.55 -23.08 -29.46
N PRO A 14 -15.24 -23.86 -30.31
CA PRO A 14 -15.53 -25.26 -30.00
C PRO A 14 -14.23 -26.05 -29.82
N ALA A 15 -14.26 -27.04 -28.95
CA ALA A 15 -13.16 -27.97 -28.77
C ALA A 15 -12.93 -28.81 -30.04
N LYS A 16 -11.79 -29.52 -30.14
CA LYS A 16 -11.45 -30.36 -31.31
C LYS A 16 -12.51 -31.41 -31.65
N ASN A 17 -13.31 -31.83 -30.66
CA ASN A 17 -14.43 -32.77 -30.79
C ASN A 17 -15.78 -32.09 -31.07
N GLY A 18 -15.81 -30.80 -31.39
CA GLY A 18 -17.04 -30.04 -31.68
C GLY A 18 -17.81 -29.53 -30.46
N GLN A 19 -17.40 -29.85 -29.23
CA GLN A 19 -18.11 -29.40 -28.04
C GLN A 19 -17.94 -27.89 -27.81
N GLY A 20 -19.05 -27.15 -27.79
CA GLY A 20 -19.09 -25.69 -27.58
C GLY A 20 -19.22 -25.24 -26.12
N ALA A 21 -19.42 -26.16 -25.18
CA ALA A 21 -19.53 -25.84 -23.76
C ALA A 21 -19.00 -26.97 -22.88
N ILE A 22 -18.48 -26.61 -21.71
CA ILE A 22 -18.03 -27.52 -20.66
C ILE A 22 -19.03 -27.43 -19.50
N VAL A 23 -19.52 -28.58 -19.03
CA VAL A 23 -20.37 -28.67 -17.83
C VAL A 23 -19.52 -29.20 -16.68
N LEU A 24 -19.49 -28.46 -15.57
CA LEU A 24 -18.68 -28.76 -14.39
C LEU A 24 -19.57 -28.81 -13.14
N SER A 25 -19.20 -29.64 -12.16
CA SER A 25 -19.77 -29.47 -10.83
C SER A 25 -19.32 -28.13 -10.21
N PRO A 26 -20.07 -27.55 -9.27
CA PRO A 26 -19.69 -26.29 -8.63
C PRO A 26 -18.26 -26.32 -8.02
N VAL A 27 -17.90 -27.43 -7.37
CA VAL A 27 -16.56 -27.61 -6.77
C VAL A 27 -15.47 -27.71 -7.84
N GLN A 28 -15.73 -28.42 -8.95
CA GLN A 28 -14.77 -28.49 -10.06
C GLN A 28 -14.55 -27.12 -10.72
N PHE A 29 -15.61 -26.32 -10.84
CA PHE A 29 -15.52 -24.97 -11.36
C PHE A 29 -14.68 -24.07 -10.44
N LEU A 30 -14.98 -24.05 -9.13
CA LEU A 30 -14.22 -23.28 -8.14
C LEU A 30 -12.75 -23.67 -8.10
N ARG A 31 -12.43 -24.98 -8.17
CA ARG A 31 -11.04 -25.45 -8.21
C ARG A 31 -10.28 -24.91 -9.43
N ARG A 32 -10.91 -24.92 -10.61
CA ARG A 32 -10.29 -24.39 -11.83
C ARG A 32 -10.13 -22.88 -11.78
N LEU A 33 -11.09 -22.18 -11.17
CA LEU A 33 -11.01 -20.73 -10.97
C LEU A 33 -9.88 -20.36 -10.00
N ALA A 34 -9.76 -21.07 -8.88
CA ALA A 34 -8.69 -20.88 -7.92
C ALA A 34 -7.30 -21.12 -8.53
N TRP A 35 -7.18 -22.02 -9.50
CA TRP A 35 -5.92 -22.27 -10.22
C TRP A 35 -5.45 -21.08 -11.08
N LEU A 36 -6.35 -20.17 -11.46
CA LEU A 36 -5.99 -18.95 -12.19
C LEU A 36 -5.34 -17.90 -11.28
N VAL A 37 -5.50 -18.01 -9.96
CA VAL A 37 -4.92 -17.07 -9.00
C VAL A 37 -3.45 -17.45 -8.80
N PRO A 38 -2.48 -16.56 -9.10
CA PRO A 38 -1.07 -16.87 -8.91
C PRO A 38 -0.76 -17.09 -7.43
N PRO A 39 0.26 -17.91 -7.10
CA PRO A 39 0.71 -18.07 -5.72
C PRO A 39 1.09 -16.72 -5.10
N PRO A 40 0.88 -16.56 -3.78
CA PRO A 40 1.21 -15.32 -3.09
C PRO A 40 2.69 -14.99 -3.22
N ALA A 41 3.01 -13.70 -3.16
CA ALA A 41 4.35 -13.14 -3.27
C ALA A 41 5.09 -13.35 -4.61
N GLN A 42 4.39 -13.78 -5.67
CA GLN A 42 4.95 -13.78 -7.02
C GLN A 42 4.84 -12.41 -7.70
N HIS A 43 5.91 -11.99 -8.36
CA HIS A 43 5.93 -10.76 -9.14
C HIS A 43 5.14 -10.94 -10.43
N GLN A 44 3.88 -10.48 -10.43
CA GLN A 44 2.97 -10.65 -11.57
C GLN A 44 3.29 -9.71 -12.75
N VAL A 45 3.97 -8.60 -12.49
CA VAL A 45 4.30 -7.59 -13.51
C VAL A 45 5.76 -7.72 -13.93
N ARG A 46 6.05 -8.38 -15.04
CA ARG A 46 7.43 -8.41 -15.55
C ARG A 46 7.67 -7.26 -16.53
N TYR A 47 8.49 -6.29 -16.12
CA TYR A 47 8.94 -5.22 -17.01
C TYR A 47 10.00 -5.74 -17.99
N ALA A 48 9.81 -5.50 -19.28
CA ALA A 48 10.73 -5.89 -20.35
C ALA A 48 11.26 -4.67 -21.10
N GLY A 49 12.34 -4.90 -21.87
CA GLY A 49 12.95 -3.88 -22.71
C GLY A 49 13.40 -2.66 -21.91
N VAL A 50 12.96 -1.48 -22.34
CA VAL A 50 13.46 -0.21 -21.80
C VAL A 50 13.08 0.02 -20.32
N LEU A 51 11.95 -0.52 -19.89
CA LEU A 51 11.44 -0.41 -18.51
C LEU A 51 11.99 -1.50 -17.58
N ALA A 52 12.73 -2.49 -18.11
CA ALA A 52 13.33 -3.53 -17.29
C ALA A 52 14.36 -2.94 -16.30
N SER A 53 14.42 -3.49 -15.08
CA SER A 53 15.35 -3.03 -14.04
C SER A 53 16.83 -3.13 -14.45
N ALA A 54 17.16 -4.09 -15.32
CA ALA A 54 18.49 -4.33 -15.90
C ALA A 54 18.73 -3.64 -17.27
N SER A 55 17.83 -2.77 -17.72
CA SER A 55 17.99 -2.04 -19.00
C SER A 55 19.24 -1.14 -18.98
N LYS A 56 20.07 -1.22 -20.04
CA LYS A 56 21.26 -0.37 -20.20
C LYS A 56 20.91 1.13 -20.25
N VAL A 57 19.74 1.47 -20.78
CA VAL A 57 19.28 2.86 -20.98
C VAL A 57 18.57 3.40 -19.72
N ARG A 58 18.38 2.59 -18.68
CA ARG A 58 17.63 2.96 -17.46
C ARG A 58 18.12 4.28 -16.83
N ARG A 59 19.42 4.57 -16.88
CA ARG A 59 20.01 5.82 -16.35
C ARG A 59 19.48 7.09 -17.02
N ALA A 60 19.07 7.01 -18.28
CA ALA A 60 18.54 8.15 -19.04
C ALA A 60 17.03 8.35 -18.83
N ILE A 61 16.32 7.31 -18.39
CA ILE A 61 14.84 7.29 -18.36
C ILE A 61 14.29 7.41 -16.95
N VAL A 62 14.99 6.88 -15.95
CA VAL A 62 14.57 7.03 -14.55
C VAL A 62 14.79 8.48 -14.13
N PRO A 63 13.73 9.23 -13.74
CA PRO A 63 13.88 10.59 -13.27
C PRO A 63 14.86 10.64 -12.10
N ARG A 64 15.86 11.52 -12.18
CA ARG A 64 16.71 11.79 -11.03
C ARG A 64 15.89 12.58 -10.00
N PRO A 65 15.94 12.23 -8.72
CA PRO A 65 15.40 13.11 -7.69
C PRO A 65 16.06 14.48 -7.83
N ALA A 66 15.26 15.55 -7.72
CA ALA A 66 15.80 16.90 -7.69
C ALA A 66 16.87 16.99 -6.59
N PRO A 67 17.98 17.72 -6.83
CA PRO A 67 18.95 17.96 -5.77
C PRO A 67 18.21 18.59 -4.60
N VAL A 68 18.26 17.92 -3.45
CA VAL A 68 17.79 18.51 -2.20
C VAL A 68 18.73 19.67 -1.91
N LEU A 69 18.23 20.91 -1.92
CA LEU A 69 19.00 22.07 -1.47
C LEU A 69 19.40 21.80 -0.01
N GLN A 70 20.65 21.39 0.20
CA GLN A 70 21.22 21.32 1.53
C GLN A 70 21.42 22.76 1.99
N LEU A 71 20.55 23.23 2.89
CA LEU A 71 20.86 24.38 3.73
C LEU A 71 22.17 24.04 4.45
N ALA A 72 23.22 24.79 4.12
CA ALA A 72 24.56 24.59 4.65
C ALA A 72 24.58 24.92 6.15
N PHE A 73 24.49 23.89 6.98
CA PHE A 73 24.94 23.96 8.37
C PHE A 73 26.33 23.31 8.44
N PRO A 74 27.33 23.98 9.03
CA PRO A 74 28.66 23.38 9.17
C PRO A 74 28.57 22.23 10.18
N ILE A 75 28.59 20.99 9.69
CA ILE A 75 28.76 19.80 10.52
C ILE A 75 30.08 19.18 10.11
N GLU A 76 31.07 19.30 10.98
CA GLU A 76 32.42 18.78 10.76
C GLU A 76 32.42 17.23 10.80
N ASN A 77 32.95 16.64 9.73
CA ASN A 77 33.48 15.27 9.67
C ASN A 77 32.60 14.10 10.15
N MET A 78 31.30 14.14 9.89
CA MET A 78 30.48 12.93 9.93
C MET A 78 30.40 12.33 8.52
N ARG A 79 31.20 11.29 8.23
CA ARG A 79 31.01 10.48 7.00
C ARG A 79 29.51 10.15 6.92
N PRO A 80 28.78 10.54 5.86
CA PRO A 80 27.38 10.22 5.77
C PRO A 80 27.31 8.71 5.62
N ARG A 81 27.05 8.00 6.72
CA ARG A 81 26.55 6.64 6.65
C ARG A 81 25.25 6.82 5.89
N VAL A 82 25.26 6.46 4.59
CA VAL A 82 24.05 6.39 3.77
C VAL A 82 23.22 5.25 4.37
N GLN A 83 22.61 5.52 5.52
CA GLN A 83 21.48 4.76 5.99
C GLN A 83 20.47 4.96 4.87
N LYS A 84 20.24 3.92 4.07
CA LYS A 84 19.10 3.87 3.16
C LYS A 84 17.89 4.19 4.02
N HIS A 85 17.46 5.44 3.98
CA HIS A 85 16.49 6.00 4.90
C HIS A 85 15.23 5.18 4.69
N ARG A 86 14.93 4.24 5.59
CA ARG A 86 13.62 3.59 5.59
C ARG A 86 12.66 4.75 5.83
N MET A 87 11.91 5.13 4.81
CA MET A 87 10.92 6.18 4.95
C MET A 87 9.97 5.78 6.08
N SER A 88 9.64 6.72 6.97
CA SER A 88 8.64 6.47 8.00
C SER A 88 7.33 6.07 7.31
N TRP A 89 6.54 5.21 7.98
CA TRP A 89 5.23 4.82 7.47
C TRP A 89 4.35 6.05 7.18
N ALA A 90 4.43 7.09 8.03
CA ALA A 90 3.75 8.36 7.81
C ALA A 90 4.18 9.08 6.52
N LYS A 91 5.49 9.15 6.23
CA LYS A 91 5.97 9.74 4.95
C LYS A 91 5.56 8.91 3.73
N LEU A 92 5.44 7.59 3.87
CA LEU A 92 4.93 6.73 2.81
C LEU A 92 3.44 7.02 2.53
N LEU A 93 2.62 7.14 3.58
CA LEU A 93 1.21 7.52 3.42
C LEU A 93 1.04 8.89 2.77
N ALA A 94 1.84 9.87 3.17
CA ALA A 94 1.82 11.21 2.56
C ALA A 94 2.18 11.16 1.07
N ARG A 95 3.15 10.31 0.69
CA ARG A 95 3.60 10.19 -0.69
C ARG A 95 2.64 9.42 -1.61
N VAL A 96 2.00 8.36 -1.10
CA VAL A 96 1.15 7.47 -1.91
C VAL A 96 -0.31 7.91 -1.90
N TYR A 97 -0.79 8.39 -0.76
CA TYR A 97 -2.21 8.69 -0.52
C TYR A 97 -2.47 10.15 -0.18
N SER A 98 -1.46 11.01 -0.12
CA SER A 98 -1.58 12.41 0.31
C SER A 98 -2.18 12.55 1.72
N ILE A 99 -1.94 11.57 2.60
CA ILE A 99 -2.39 11.59 4.00
C ILE A 99 -1.22 12.01 4.90
N ASP A 100 -1.36 13.13 5.61
CA ASP A 100 -0.40 13.53 6.65
C ASP A 100 -0.59 12.68 7.92
N GLY A 101 0.34 11.76 8.14
CA GLY A 101 0.41 10.92 9.35
C GLY A 101 1.42 11.41 10.38
N GLU A 102 2.06 12.56 10.16
CA GLU A 102 3.03 13.16 11.09
C GLU A 102 2.39 14.25 11.96
N ARG A 103 1.32 14.92 11.47
CA ARG A 103 0.63 15.99 12.19
C ARG A 103 -0.87 15.77 12.30
N CYS A 104 -1.44 16.16 13.43
CA CYS A 104 -2.88 16.14 13.63
C CYS A 104 -3.54 17.23 12.77
N LEU A 105 -4.54 16.86 11.97
CA LEU A 105 -5.28 17.81 11.12
C LEU A 105 -6.11 18.83 11.92
N SER A 106 -6.39 18.55 13.21
CA SER A 106 -7.18 19.44 14.06
C SER A 106 -6.35 20.42 14.89
N CYS A 107 -5.19 20.00 15.41
CA CYS A 107 -4.36 20.83 16.30
C CYS A 107 -2.92 21.04 15.83
N GLY A 108 -2.49 20.41 14.73
CA GLY A 108 -1.12 20.53 14.20
C GLY A 108 -0.04 19.83 15.03
N GLY A 109 -0.37 19.25 16.18
CA GLY A 109 0.58 18.54 17.04
C GLY A 109 1.12 17.25 16.41
N PRO A 110 2.30 16.77 16.86
CA PRO A 110 2.91 15.57 16.30
C PRO A 110 2.10 14.32 16.62
N LEU A 111 1.82 13.51 15.61
CA LEU A 111 1.16 12.21 15.77
C LEU A 111 2.18 11.12 16.08
N ARG A 112 1.84 10.22 17.01
CA ARG A 112 2.62 9.02 17.30
C ARG A 112 1.76 7.77 17.04
N PRO A 113 2.26 6.78 16.28
CA PRO A 113 1.54 5.52 16.12
C PRO A 113 1.47 4.78 17.47
N ILE A 114 0.26 4.41 17.85
CA ILE A 114 -0.03 3.71 19.12
C ILE A 114 -0.35 2.22 18.93
N GLY A 115 -0.64 1.81 17.68
CA GLY A 115 -0.95 0.43 17.33
C GLY A 115 -1.56 0.33 15.94
N ALA A 116 -1.74 -0.89 15.45
CA ALA A 116 -2.44 -1.20 14.21
C ALA A 116 -3.65 -2.09 14.52
N VAL A 117 -4.82 -1.76 13.98
CA VAL A 117 -6.02 -2.59 14.10
C VAL A 117 -6.15 -3.39 12.81
N THR A 118 -5.99 -4.71 12.90
CA THR A 118 -6.00 -5.62 11.74
C THR A 118 -7.39 -6.21 11.47
N GLU A 119 -8.27 -6.22 12.47
CA GLU A 119 -9.63 -6.75 12.37
C GLU A 119 -10.66 -5.63 12.23
N SER A 120 -11.51 -5.70 11.21
CA SER A 120 -12.51 -4.66 10.92
C SER A 120 -13.57 -4.51 12.03
N SER A 121 -13.92 -5.60 12.72
CA SER A 121 -14.85 -5.63 13.85
C SER A 121 -14.43 -4.71 15.00
N HIS A 122 -13.13 -4.49 15.20
CA HIS A 122 -12.58 -3.72 16.33
C HIS A 122 -12.37 -2.23 16.03
N VAL A 123 -12.57 -1.79 14.79
CA VAL A 123 -12.31 -0.40 14.37
C VAL A 123 -13.23 0.58 15.11
N ALA A 124 -14.54 0.31 15.13
CA ALA A 124 -15.52 1.19 15.75
C ALA A 124 -15.32 1.30 17.28
N GLN A 125 -15.03 0.18 17.94
CA GLN A 125 -14.77 0.15 19.38
C GLN A 125 -13.50 0.94 19.73
N THR A 126 -12.43 0.76 18.95
CA THR A 126 -11.15 1.45 19.14
C THR A 126 -11.30 2.95 18.94
N LEU A 127 -11.93 3.39 17.85
CA LEU A 127 -12.22 4.80 17.59
C LEU A 127 -13.14 5.41 18.66
N GLY A 128 -14.12 4.65 19.16
CA GLY A 128 -15.03 5.07 20.23
C GLY A 128 -14.36 5.25 21.59
N ARG A 129 -13.26 4.54 21.86
CA ARG A 129 -12.40 4.77 23.04
C ARG A 129 -11.55 6.03 22.86
N MET A 130 -10.93 6.20 21.70
CA MET A 130 -10.06 7.34 21.40
C MET A 130 -10.81 8.67 21.34
N ARG A 131 -12.04 8.70 20.80
CA ARG A 131 -12.87 9.94 20.76
C ARG A 131 -13.24 10.48 22.14
N ARG A 132 -13.15 9.67 23.21
CA ARG A 132 -13.36 10.11 24.60
C ARG A 132 -12.11 10.72 25.23
N GLN A 133 -10.93 10.43 24.67
CA GLN A 133 -9.68 11.12 24.95
C GLN A 133 -9.57 12.29 23.97
N ARG A 134 -10.25 13.41 24.27
CA ARG A 134 -10.10 14.61 23.44
C ARG A 134 -8.65 15.06 23.42
N CYS A 135 -8.30 15.74 22.32
CA CYS A 135 -7.02 16.36 21.99
C CYS A 135 -6.23 16.78 23.23
N ALA A 136 -4.91 16.54 23.17
CA ALA A 136 -3.95 16.98 24.18
C ALA A 136 -4.36 18.34 24.77
N ARG A 137 -4.42 18.42 26.11
CA ARG A 137 -4.59 19.69 26.82
C ARG A 137 -3.66 20.71 26.18
N ASP A 138 -4.16 21.92 25.92
CA ASP A 138 -3.32 23.04 25.52
C ASP A 138 -2.12 23.11 26.47
N PRO A 139 -0.89 23.37 25.97
CA PRO A 139 0.25 23.55 26.84
C PRO A 139 -0.10 24.63 27.87
N PRO A 140 0.20 24.42 29.17
CA PRO A 140 -0.14 25.40 30.19
C PRO A 140 0.47 26.74 29.76
N GLN A 141 -0.38 27.75 29.57
CA GLN A 141 0.11 29.08 29.27
C GLN A 141 0.86 29.56 30.52
N LEU A 142 2.19 29.64 30.43
CA LEU A 142 2.94 30.42 31.40
C LEU A 142 2.44 31.85 31.24
N ALA A 143 1.76 32.37 32.27
CA ALA A 143 1.57 33.79 32.43
C ALA A 143 2.98 34.40 32.48
N LEU A 144 3.40 35.02 31.38
CA LEU A 144 4.46 36.00 31.43
C LEU A 144 3.77 37.27 31.94
N ASP A 145 3.83 37.47 33.24
CA ASP A 145 3.49 38.75 33.86
C ASP A 145 4.46 39.79 33.29
N LEU A 146 3.95 40.64 32.40
CA LEU A 146 4.55 41.90 31.96
C LEU A 146 3.72 43.06 32.52
#